data_AF-A0A423T770-F1
#
_entry.id   AF-A0A423T770-F1
#
_cell.length_a   1.000
_cell.length_b   1.000
_cell.length_c   1.000
_cell.angle_alpha   90.00
_cell.angle_beta   90.00
_cell.angle_gamma   90.00
#
_symmetry.space_group_name_H-M   'P 1'
#
loop_
_entity.id
_entity.type
_entity.pdbx_description
1 polymer ?
#
loop_
_entity_poly.entity_id
_entity_poly.type
_entity_poly.pdbx_seq_one_letter_code
_entity_poly.pdbx_strand_id
1 'polypeptide(L)'
;KQKPLPWWEGGDCPCYGNLCFPEDASSLSWEDAGGACGRRAWLAGGGQKVISLSLFGDKPHYWKAFGKNLNATKAMYPDWVVWLYTNPRGREDDVTNLPSLGNVTSIHNMVWRALPLGDERVSAFFVRDTDSLLLERGAAAVREWMAGNKSFHLLRDHPYHGIPIMGGLWGARWDLETRNVSEFRNELAGIRSTMIKKPEESSRRALIRLS
;
A
#
# COMPACT_ATOMS: atom_id res chain seq x y z
N LYS A 1 8.33 -19.43 19.59
CA LYS A 1 8.66 -18.13 18.95
C LYS A 1 8.64 -18.32 17.43
N GLN A 2 7.73 -17.66 16.69
CA GLN A 2 7.75 -17.67 15.22
C GLN A 2 9.05 -17.06 14.70
N LYS A 3 9.70 -17.72 13.73
CA LYS A 3 10.90 -17.21 13.05
C LYS A 3 10.60 -15.83 12.41
N PRO A 4 11.58 -14.92 12.31
CA PRO A 4 11.42 -13.70 11.52
C PRO A 4 11.01 -14.07 10.10
N LEU A 5 10.08 -13.32 9.53
CA LEU A 5 9.65 -13.56 8.15
C LEU A 5 10.75 -13.04 7.23
N PRO A 6 11.08 -13.76 6.14
CA PRO A 6 12.26 -13.46 5.29
C PRO A 6 12.17 -12.11 4.56
N TRP A 7 11.02 -11.44 4.64
CA TRP A 7 10.72 -10.16 4.01
C TRP A 7 10.51 -9.02 5.02
N TRP A 8 10.62 -9.30 6.33
CA TRP A 8 10.34 -8.35 7.40
C TRP A 8 11.64 -7.76 7.95
N GLU A 9 11.74 -6.42 7.99
CA GLU A 9 12.94 -5.66 8.37
C GLU A 9 13.27 -5.67 9.87
N GLY A 10 12.67 -6.57 10.67
CA GLY A 10 12.97 -6.75 12.10
C GLY A 10 14.35 -7.37 12.42
N GLY A 11 15.32 -7.15 11.54
CA GLY A 11 16.68 -7.66 11.55
C GLY A 11 17.17 -7.63 10.11
N ASP A 12 18.17 -6.79 9.86
CA ASP A 12 18.97 -6.67 8.63
C ASP A 12 18.65 -7.75 7.60
N CYS A 13 18.08 -7.35 6.47
CA CYS A 13 17.78 -8.26 5.36
C CYS A 13 19.07 -9.05 5.02
N PRO A 14 19.23 -10.32 5.46
CA PRO A 14 20.49 -11.01 5.24
C PRO A 14 20.52 -11.35 3.75
N CYS A 15 21.61 -11.03 3.07
CA CYS A 15 21.80 -11.45 1.69
C CYS A 15 21.46 -12.95 1.57
N TYR A 16 20.55 -13.30 0.67
CA TYR A 16 20.19 -14.68 0.37
C TYR A 16 20.74 -15.04 -1.01
N GLY A 17 21.90 -15.69 -1.04
CA GLY A 17 22.62 -15.98 -2.27
C GLY A 17 23.07 -14.68 -2.95
N ASN A 18 22.74 -14.51 -4.24
CA ASN A 18 23.14 -13.33 -5.03
C ASN A 18 22.16 -12.15 -4.92
N LEU A 19 21.09 -12.26 -4.12
CA LEU A 19 20.16 -11.16 -3.86
C LEU A 19 20.58 -10.44 -2.57
N CYS A 20 21.38 -9.40 -2.74
CA CYS A 20 21.58 -8.35 -1.74
C CYS A 20 20.72 -7.14 -2.12
N PHE A 21 20.14 -6.48 -1.12
CA PHE A 21 19.52 -5.18 -1.29
C PHE A 21 20.55 -4.10 -0.94
N PRO A 22 20.49 -2.91 -1.58
CA PRO A 22 21.61 -1.98 -1.65
C PRO A 22 22.13 -1.57 -0.27
N GLU A 23 23.45 -1.62 -0.10
CA GLU A 23 24.20 -1.30 1.13
C GLU A 23 24.08 0.17 1.56
N ASP A 24 23.51 1.03 0.72
CA ASP A 24 23.52 2.49 0.93
C ASP A 24 22.30 3.04 1.67
N ALA A 25 21.47 2.14 2.22
CA ALA A 25 20.39 2.53 3.12
C ALA A 25 20.91 2.89 4.52
N SER A 26 22.17 3.25 4.76
CA SER A 26 22.67 3.56 6.12
C SER A 26 22.81 5.06 6.40
N SER A 27 22.78 5.91 5.37
CA SER A 27 23.15 7.34 5.49
C SER A 27 21.98 8.33 5.56
N LEU A 28 20.75 7.91 5.19
CA LEU A 28 19.58 8.80 5.26
C LEU A 28 18.97 8.85 6.65
N SER A 29 18.92 10.05 7.22
CA SER A 29 18.23 10.34 8.48
C SER A 29 16.72 10.12 8.31
N TRP A 30 16.05 9.62 9.36
CA TRP A 30 14.59 9.46 9.35
C TRP A 30 13.84 10.80 9.22
N GLU A 31 14.52 11.92 9.50
CA GLU A 31 13.98 13.28 9.38
C GLU A 31 13.83 13.71 7.91
N ASP A 32 14.61 13.11 6.99
CA ASP A 32 14.54 13.37 5.55
C ASP A 32 13.51 12.47 4.83
N ALA A 33 13.07 11.38 5.47
CA ALA A 33 12.09 10.48 4.92
C ALA A 33 10.68 11.10 4.99
N GLY A 34 9.92 11.00 3.89
CA GLY A 34 8.56 11.51 3.77
C GLY A 34 7.55 10.44 3.36
N GLY A 35 6.27 10.79 3.31
CA GLY A 35 5.20 9.93 2.82
C GLY A 35 4.66 8.92 3.83
N ALA A 36 4.00 7.91 3.30
CA ALA A 36 3.16 6.92 3.97
C ALA A 36 3.78 5.52 3.92
N CYS A 37 5.09 5.40 3.73
CA CYS A 37 5.80 4.13 3.58
C CYS A 37 7.02 4.05 4.50
N GLY A 38 7.53 2.83 4.69
CA GLY A 38 8.78 2.61 5.40
C GLY A 38 9.98 3.10 4.60
N ARG A 39 11.13 3.22 5.27
CA ARG A 39 12.34 3.84 4.72
C ARG A 39 12.85 3.20 3.43
N ARG A 40 12.83 1.87 3.32
CA ARG A 40 13.23 1.18 2.08
C ARG A 40 12.34 1.54 0.89
N ALA A 41 11.03 1.60 1.11
CA ALA A 41 10.10 2.00 0.06
C ALA A 41 10.35 3.46 -0.34
N TRP A 42 10.68 4.34 0.60
CA TRP A 42 11.06 5.72 0.29
C TRP A 42 12.35 5.82 -0.54
N LEU A 43 13.38 5.04 -0.16
CA LEU A 43 14.67 4.93 -0.85
C LEU A 43 14.56 4.42 -2.29
N ALA A 44 13.54 3.62 -2.59
CA ALA A 44 13.29 3.13 -3.95
C ALA A 44 12.92 4.26 -4.94
N GLY A 45 12.69 5.48 -4.47
CA GLY A 45 12.45 6.66 -5.30
C GLY A 45 10.98 6.88 -5.67
N GLY A 46 10.72 7.85 -6.54
CA GLY A 46 9.37 8.21 -6.98
C GLY A 46 8.84 7.35 -8.13
N GLY A 47 7.54 7.51 -8.42
CA GLY A 47 6.91 6.86 -9.59
C GLY A 47 6.54 5.39 -9.40
N GLN A 48 6.59 4.87 -8.17
CA GLN A 48 6.32 3.46 -7.88
C GLN A 48 4.88 3.06 -8.18
N LYS A 49 4.70 1.87 -8.75
CA LYS A 49 3.40 1.19 -8.85
C LYS A 49 3.27 0.21 -7.69
N VAL A 50 2.28 0.39 -6.83
CA VAL A 50 2.21 -0.29 -5.53
C VAL A 50 1.03 -1.26 -5.43
N ILE A 51 1.31 -2.51 -5.07
CA ILE A 51 0.31 -3.44 -4.54
C ILE A 51 0.32 -3.29 -3.02
N SER A 52 -0.75 -2.74 -2.48
CA SER A 52 -0.84 -2.38 -1.07
C SER A 52 -1.66 -3.38 -0.28
N LEU A 53 -1.10 -3.90 0.81
CA LEU A 53 -1.75 -4.90 1.66
C LEU A 53 -1.66 -4.52 3.14
N SER A 54 -2.69 -4.90 3.89
CA SER A 54 -2.65 -4.91 5.36
C SER A 54 -2.52 -6.36 5.85
N LEU A 55 -1.61 -6.61 6.78
CA LEU A 55 -1.46 -7.91 7.43
C LEU A 55 -1.35 -7.74 8.94
N PHE A 56 -2.29 -8.32 9.68
CA PHE A 56 -2.40 -8.17 11.12
C PHE A 56 -2.99 -9.43 11.76
N GLY A 57 -2.85 -9.54 13.08
CA GLY A 57 -3.24 -10.74 13.82
C GLY A 57 -2.28 -11.91 13.58
N ASP A 58 -2.63 -13.05 14.14
CA ASP A 58 -1.76 -14.23 14.27
C ASP A 58 -2.23 -15.44 13.44
N LYS A 59 -3.39 -15.35 12.78
CA LYS A 59 -3.97 -16.47 12.04
C LYS A 59 -3.08 -16.90 10.88
N PRO A 60 -2.54 -18.14 10.87
CA PRO A 60 -1.50 -18.55 9.93
C PRO A 60 -1.91 -18.51 8.45
N HIS A 61 -3.20 -18.64 8.13
CA HIS A 61 -3.65 -18.67 6.74
C HIS A 61 -3.42 -17.34 6.01
N TYR A 62 -3.56 -16.20 6.69
CA TYR A 62 -3.27 -14.87 6.10
C TYR A 62 -1.78 -14.73 5.75
N TRP A 63 -0.90 -15.13 6.65
CA TRP A 63 0.55 -15.08 6.45
C TRP A 63 1.01 -16.02 5.32
N LYS A 64 0.42 -17.23 5.25
CA LYS A 64 0.68 -18.19 4.15
C LYS A 64 0.17 -17.66 2.81
N ALA A 65 -1.02 -17.06 2.78
CA ALA A 65 -1.60 -16.51 1.57
C ALA A 65 -0.79 -15.29 1.06
N PHE A 66 -0.30 -14.44 1.97
CA PHE A 66 0.61 -13.36 1.61
C PHE A 66 1.88 -13.86 0.89
N GLY A 67 2.51 -14.93 1.38
CA GLY A 67 3.67 -15.54 0.71
C GLY A 67 3.36 -16.01 -0.72
N LYS A 68 2.14 -16.55 -0.96
CA LYS A 68 1.69 -16.91 -2.31
C LYS A 68 1.50 -15.66 -3.19
N ASN A 69 0.93 -14.59 -2.62
CA ASN A 69 0.78 -13.32 -3.33
C ASN A 69 2.12 -12.71 -3.72
N LEU A 70 3.16 -12.79 -2.90
CA LEU A 70 4.50 -12.32 -3.28
C LEU A 70 5.04 -13.04 -4.53
N ASN A 71 4.86 -14.37 -4.62
CA ASN A 71 5.27 -15.12 -5.80
C ASN A 71 4.44 -14.75 -7.02
N ALA A 72 3.13 -14.59 -6.83
CA ALA A 72 2.20 -14.20 -7.87
C ALA A 72 2.50 -12.79 -8.41
N THR A 73 2.88 -11.85 -7.54
CA THR A 73 3.32 -10.50 -7.93
C THR A 73 4.51 -10.54 -8.88
N LYS A 74 5.56 -11.31 -8.55
CA LYS A 74 6.75 -11.43 -9.39
C LYS A 74 6.42 -11.91 -10.81
N ALA A 75 5.43 -12.79 -10.94
CA ALA A 75 5.03 -13.34 -12.23
C ALA A 75 4.10 -12.41 -13.03
N MET A 76 3.10 -11.80 -12.39
CA MET A 76 2.02 -11.08 -13.07
C MET A 76 2.17 -9.55 -13.08
N TYR A 77 3.01 -9.00 -12.21
CA TYR A 77 3.17 -7.58 -11.98
C TYR A 77 4.65 -7.19 -11.85
N PRO A 78 5.49 -7.42 -12.89
CA PRO A 78 6.94 -7.26 -12.81
C PRO A 78 7.39 -5.83 -12.45
N ASP A 79 6.62 -4.82 -12.84
CA ASP A 79 6.92 -3.40 -12.57
C ASP A 79 6.24 -2.87 -11.29
N TRP A 80 5.60 -3.74 -10.50
CA TRP A 80 4.92 -3.35 -9.28
C TRP A 80 5.69 -3.82 -8.05
N VAL A 81 5.72 -2.97 -7.04
CA VAL A 81 6.27 -3.29 -5.72
C VAL A 81 5.16 -3.62 -4.75
N VAL A 82 5.45 -4.44 -3.75
CA VAL A 82 4.52 -4.74 -2.66
C VAL A 82 4.82 -3.84 -1.49
N TRP A 83 3.82 -3.08 -1.04
CA TRP A 83 3.87 -2.40 0.24
C TRP A 83 2.99 -3.15 1.23
N LEU A 84 3.59 -3.56 2.34
CA LEU A 84 2.91 -4.29 3.40
C LEU A 84 2.83 -3.43 4.65
N TYR A 85 1.61 -3.12 5.06
CA TYR A 85 1.32 -2.47 6.33
C TYR A 85 0.99 -3.52 7.37
N THR A 86 1.77 -3.57 8.43
CA THR A 86 1.62 -4.56 9.51
C THR A 86 2.10 -3.97 10.84
N ASN A 87 1.66 -4.54 11.96
CA ASN A 87 2.22 -4.29 13.30
C ASN A 87 2.66 -5.62 13.91
N PRO A 88 3.76 -6.21 13.43
CA PRO A 88 4.31 -7.43 13.99
C PRO A 88 5.11 -7.07 15.24
N ARG A 89 4.40 -6.90 16.35
CA ARG A 89 4.96 -6.82 17.71
C ARG A 89 5.67 -5.49 18.04
N GLY A 90 5.22 -4.37 17.49
CA GLY A 90 5.60 -3.01 17.92
C GLY A 90 7.07 -2.67 17.72
N ARG A 91 7.58 -2.78 16.48
CA ARG A 91 8.95 -2.36 16.13
C ARG A 91 8.95 -1.04 15.38
N GLU A 92 10.10 -0.37 15.37
CA GLU A 92 10.27 1.04 14.94
C GLU A 92 10.00 1.32 13.46
N ASP A 93 9.81 0.32 12.59
CA ASP A 93 9.65 0.50 11.13
C ASP A 93 8.30 -0.01 10.60
N ASP A 94 7.29 -0.11 11.47
CA ASP A 94 5.98 -0.62 11.13
C ASP A 94 4.91 0.51 11.17
N VAL A 95 3.61 0.17 11.11
CA VAL A 95 2.53 1.17 11.20
C VAL A 95 2.56 2.03 12.47
N THR A 96 3.41 1.75 13.45
CA THR A 96 3.65 2.61 14.61
C THR A 96 4.51 3.84 14.34
N ASN A 97 5.25 3.91 13.22
CA ASN A 97 6.23 4.98 12.99
C ASN A 97 6.46 5.26 11.49
N LEU A 98 5.41 5.66 10.77
CA LEU A 98 5.53 6.08 9.37
C LEU A 98 6.04 7.53 9.28
N PRO A 99 6.94 7.89 8.35
CA PRO A 99 7.62 9.18 8.36
C PRO A 99 6.70 10.42 8.43
N SER A 100 5.71 10.52 7.54
CA SER A 100 4.78 11.66 7.55
C SER A 100 3.46 11.41 8.29
N LEU A 101 3.21 10.18 8.72
CA LEU A 101 1.93 9.79 9.32
C LEU A 101 2.04 9.41 10.81
N GLY A 102 3.24 9.18 11.30
CA GLY A 102 3.52 8.69 12.64
C GLY A 102 2.85 7.35 12.92
N ASN A 103 2.30 7.23 14.12
CA ASN A 103 1.60 6.03 14.58
C ASN A 103 0.15 5.97 14.08
N VAL A 104 -0.11 5.08 13.12
CA VAL A 104 -1.44 4.86 12.54
C VAL A 104 -2.15 3.62 13.10
N THR A 105 -1.71 3.10 14.26
CA THR A 105 -2.41 1.97 14.94
C THR A 105 -3.81 2.34 15.46
N SER A 106 -4.12 3.63 15.56
CA SER A 106 -5.43 4.10 16.02
C SER A 106 -6.54 3.98 14.97
N ILE A 107 -6.20 3.80 13.70
CA ILE A 107 -7.18 3.54 12.64
C ILE A 107 -7.38 2.05 12.40
N HIS A 108 -8.55 1.69 11.87
CA HIS A 108 -8.88 0.30 11.60
C HIS A 108 -7.85 -0.35 10.66
N ASN A 109 -7.30 -1.52 11.02
CA ASN A 109 -6.16 -2.13 10.31
C ASN A 109 -6.38 -2.37 8.81
N MET A 110 -7.64 -2.59 8.39
CA MET A 110 -8.02 -2.69 6.96
C MET A 110 -7.81 -1.40 6.17
N VAL A 111 -7.74 -0.25 6.82
CA VAL A 111 -7.53 1.06 6.18
C VAL A 111 -6.04 1.29 5.89
N TRP A 112 -5.11 0.59 6.56
CA TRP A 112 -3.67 0.80 6.34
C TRP A 112 -3.25 0.60 4.89
N ARG A 113 -3.84 -0.37 4.18
CA ARG A 113 -3.58 -0.56 2.74
C ARG A 113 -4.04 0.59 1.83
N ALA A 114 -4.86 1.52 2.32
CA ALA A 114 -5.23 2.73 1.59
C ALA A 114 -4.25 3.90 1.81
N LEU A 115 -3.26 3.76 2.71
CA LEU A 115 -2.29 4.82 3.01
C LEU A 115 -1.40 5.27 1.83
N PRO A 116 -1.13 4.47 0.77
CA PRO A 116 -0.42 4.99 -0.40
C PRO A 116 -1.19 6.08 -1.16
N LEU A 117 -2.47 6.30 -0.88
CA LEU A 117 -3.30 7.30 -1.57
C LEU A 117 -2.68 8.71 -1.44
N GLY A 118 -2.29 9.30 -2.59
CA GLY A 118 -1.64 10.61 -2.63
C GLY A 118 -0.23 10.62 -2.04
N ASP A 119 0.44 9.47 -1.95
CA ASP A 119 1.85 9.40 -1.58
C ASP A 119 2.75 9.99 -2.67
N GLU A 120 3.81 10.70 -2.27
CA GLU A 120 4.73 11.33 -3.22
C GLU A 120 5.60 10.34 -4.00
N ARG A 121 5.81 9.14 -3.47
CA ARG A 121 6.63 8.10 -4.09
C ARG A 121 5.84 7.21 -5.04
N VAL A 122 4.51 7.34 -5.04
CA VAL A 122 3.60 6.45 -5.76
C VAL A 122 3.02 7.16 -6.98
N SER A 123 2.94 6.46 -8.11
CA SER A 123 2.26 6.89 -9.33
C SER A 123 0.87 6.25 -9.46
N ALA A 124 0.79 4.98 -9.08
CA ALA A 124 -0.40 4.17 -9.05
C ALA A 124 -0.34 3.17 -7.90
N PHE A 125 -1.47 2.88 -7.28
CA PHE A 125 -1.58 1.74 -6.38
C PHE A 125 -2.91 1.03 -6.52
N PHE A 126 -2.95 -0.23 -6.11
CA PHE A 126 -4.20 -0.92 -5.81
C PHE A 126 -4.09 -1.69 -4.52
N VAL A 127 -5.22 -1.83 -3.83
CA VAL A 127 -5.31 -2.55 -2.57
C VAL A 127 -5.63 -4.02 -2.80
N ARG A 128 -5.09 -4.89 -1.94
CA ARG A 128 -5.46 -6.30 -1.93
C ARG A 128 -5.60 -6.87 -0.52
N ASP A 129 -6.61 -7.70 -0.31
CA ASP A 129 -6.67 -8.56 0.88
C ASP A 129 -5.57 -9.63 0.79
N THR A 130 -4.95 -9.98 1.92
CA THR A 130 -3.85 -10.96 1.94
C THR A 130 -4.31 -12.39 1.65
N ASP A 131 -5.56 -12.71 1.96
CA ASP A 131 -6.22 -13.99 1.67
C ASP A 131 -6.89 -14.04 0.28
N SER A 132 -6.90 -12.92 -0.45
CA SER A 132 -7.34 -12.87 -1.84
C SER A 132 -6.14 -13.07 -2.77
N LEU A 133 -5.97 -14.30 -3.25
CA LEU A 133 -4.88 -14.61 -4.18
C LEU A 133 -4.97 -13.74 -5.44
N LEU A 134 -3.82 -13.23 -5.88
CA LEU A 134 -3.68 -12.60 -7.18
C LEU A 134 -3.88 -13.67 -8.26
N LEU A 135 -4.71 -13.34 -9.25
CA LEU A 135 -5.07 -14.22 -10.35
C LEU A 135 -4.92 -13.44 -11.66
N GLU A 136 -4.70 -14.17 -12.76
CA GLU A 136 -4.46 -13.55 -14.07
C GLU A 136 -5.60 -12.63 -14.51
N ARG A 137 -6.86 -12.96 -14.18
CA ARG A 137 -8.01 -12.08 -14.46
C ARG A 137 -7.88 -10.69 -13.80
N GLY A 138 -7.34 -10.65 -12.58
CA GLY A 138 -7.11 -9.41 -11.85
C GLY A 138 -5.93 -8.64 -12.44
N ALA A 139 -4.88 -9.35 -12.85
CA ALA A 139 -3.74 -8.75 -13.54
C ALA A 139 -4.16 -8.15 -14.89
N ALA A 140 -4.98 -8.86 -15.67
CA ALA A 140 -5.55 -8.36 -16.91
C ALA A 140 -6.36 -7.07 -16.71
N ALA A 141 -7.23 -7.03 -15.69
CA ALA A 141 -8.02 -5.84 -15.37
C ALA A 141 -7.15 -4.64 -14.93
N VAL A 142 -6.06 -4.90 -14.19
CA VAL A 142 -5.10 -3.84 -13.83
C VAL A 142 -4.33 -3.35 -15.07
N ARG A 143 -3.91 -4.23 -15.98
CA ARG A 143 -3.23 -3.83 -17.22
C ARG A 143 -4.15 -2.99 -18.11
N GLU A 144 -5.41 -3.37 -18.26
CA GLU A 144 -6.41 -2.59 -18.98
C GLU A 144 -6.58 -1.20 -18.35
N TRP A 145 -6.72 -1.13 -17.03
CA TRP A 145 -6.80 0.14 -16.31
C TRP A 145 -5.56 1.02 -16.52
N MET A 146 -4.37 0.43 -16.46
CA MET A 146 -3.12 1.14 -16.66
C MET A 146 -2.92 1.63 -18.10
N ALA A 147 -3.51 0.95 -19.09
CA ALA A 147 -3.53 1.40 -20.48
C ALA A 147 -4.58 2.51 -20.74
N GLY A 148 -5.56 2.65 -19.84
CA GLY A 148 -6.64 3.63 -19.94
C GLY A 148 -6.33 4.99 -19.32
N ASN A 149 -7.31 5.89 -19.39
CA ASN A 149 -7.24 7.27 -18.88
C ASN A 149 -8.01 7.50 -17.57
N LYS A 150 -8.24 6.44 -16.79
CA LYS A 150 -9.04 6.50 -15.55
C LYS A 150 -8.14 6.58 -14.33
N SER A 151 -8.40 7.54 -13.45
CA SER A 151 -7.67 7.68 -12.19
C SER A 151 -8.01 6.59 -11.17
N PHE A 152 -9.18 5.96 -11.27
CA PHE A 152 -9.63 4.95 -10.30
C PHE A 152 -9.96 3.63 -10.99
N HIS A 153 -9.71 2.55 -10.26
CA HIS A 153 -10.02 1.18 -10.64
C HIS A 153 -10.84 0.53 -9.53
N LEU A 154 -11.95 -0.12 -9.89
CA LEU A 154 -12.79 -0.89 -8.97
C LEU A 154 -13.03 -2.25 -9.61
N LEU A 155 -12.79 -3.32 -8.86
CA LEU A 155 -12.97 -4.68 -9.35
C LEU A 155 -14.14 -5.37 -8.61
N ARG A 156 -14.98 -6.07 -9.39
CA ARG A 156 -16.07 -6.92 -8.89
C ARG A 156 -15.90 -8.32 -9.47
N ASP A 157 -15.30 -9.21 -8.70
CA ASP A 157 -15.01 -10.58 -9.13
C ASP A 157 -15.87 -11.65 -8.42
N HIS A 158 -16.87 -11.24 -7.62
CA HIS A 158 -17.82 -12.14 -6.97
C HIS A 158 -19.25 -11.55 -6.96
N PRO A 159 -20.32 -12.36 -7.11
CA PRO A 159 -21.72 -11.88 -7.07
C PRO A 159 -22.10 -11.11 -5.80
N TYR A 160 -21.42 -11.36 -4.68
CA TYR A 160 -21.64 -10.66 -3.41
C TYR A 160 -20.85 -9.35 -3.26
N HIS A 161 -20.07 -8.93 -4.28
CA HIS A 161 -19.33 -7.66 -4.27
C HIS A 161 -20.24 -6.48 -4.66
N GLY A 162 -21.30 -6.27 -3.86
CA GLY A 162 -22.32 -5.24 -4.07
C GLY A 162 -22.06 -3.89 -3.37
N ILE A 163 -21.01 -3.79 -2.56
CA ILE A 163 -20.65 -2.54 -1.88
C ILE A 163 -20.08 -1.53 -2.90
N PRO A 164 -20.28 -0.20 -2.74
CA PRO A 164 -19.80 0.79 -3.70
C PRO A 164 -18.30 0.68 -3.99
N ILE A 165 -17.47 0.57 -2.94
CA ILE A 165 -16.03 0.32 -3.03
C ILE A 165 -15.71 -0.87 -2.13
N MET A 166 -15.21 -1.95 -2.74
CA MET A 166 -14.75 -3.12 -2.02
C MET A 166 -13.39 -2.83 -1.37
N GLY A 167 -13.27 -3.07 -0.06
CA GLY A 167 -12.08 -2.66 0.69
C GLY A 167 -10.75 -3.27 0.22
N GLY A 168 -10.77 -4.37 -0.54
CA GLY A 168 -9.58 -5.10 -1.03
C GLY A 168 -9.50 -5.25 -2.56
N LEU A 169 -10.27 -4.44 -3.30
CA LEU A 169 -10.52 -4.59 -4.74
C LEU A 169 -10.68 -3.22 -5.44
N TRP A 170 -9.79 -2.27 -5.12
CA TRP A 170 -9.78 -0.97 -5.79
C TRP A 170 -8.36 -0.41 -5.92
N GLY A 171 -8.18 0.60 -6.76
CA GLY A 171 -6.92 1.31 -6.92
C GLY A 171 -7.09 2.73 -7.40
N ALA A 172 -6.03 3.52 -7.28
CA ALA A 172 -5.96 4.87 -7.78
C ALA A 172 -4.60 5.16 -8.41
N ARG A 173 -4.59 6.05 -9.41
CA ARG A 173 -3.41 6.56 -10.10
C ARG A 173 -3.58 8.04 -10.39
N TRP A 174 -2.48 8.77 -10.33
CA TRP A 174 -2.44 10.23 -10.53
C TRP A 174 -1.29 10.66 -11.45
N ASP A 175 -0.72 9.70 -12.19
CA ASP A 175 0.33 9.89 -13.20
C ASP A 175 -0.21 10.24 -14.59
N LEU A 176 -1.52 10.49 -14.71
CA LEU A 176 -2.15 10.86 -15.98
C LEU A 176 -1.90 12.33 -16.31
N GLU A 177 -1.38 12.59 -17.52
CA GLU A 177 -1.13 13.95 -18.04
C GLU A 177 -2.40 14.78 -18.23
N THR A 178 -3.58 14.13 -18.23
CA THR A 178 -4.87 14.81 -18.35
C THR A 178 -5.24 15.63 -17.10
N ARG A 179 -4.41 15.62 -16.06
CA ARG A 179 -4.61 16.35 -14.80
C ARG A 179 -3.32 17.02 -14.37
N ASN A 180 -3.43 18.07 -13.56
CA ASN A 180 -2.30 18.55 -12.79
C ASN A 180 -1.95 17.49 -11.72
N VAL A 181 -0.87 16.75 -11.97
CA VAL A 181 -0.42 15.63 -11.12
C VAL A 181 -0.21 16.08 -9.68
N SER A 182 0.42 17.23 -9.47
CA SER A 182 0.72 17.73 -8.12
C SER A 182 -0.54 18.10 -7.33
N GLU A 183 -1.47 18.81 -7.98
CA GLU A 183 -2.74 19.22 -7.38
C GLU A 183 -3.60 18.01 -7.04
N PHE A 184 -3.79 17.11 -8.00
CA PHE A 184 -4.61 15.91 -7.79
C PHE A 184 -4.00 14.99 -6.73
N ARG A 185 -2.67 14.80 -6.72
CA ARG A 185 -1.98 14.06 -5.65
C ARG A 185 -2.25 14.69 -4.28
N ASN A 186 -2.20 16.02 -4.18
CA ASN A 186 -2.45 16.72 -2.91
C ASN A 186 -3.92 16.56 -2.45
N GLU A 187 -4.89 16.57 -3.36
CA GLU A 187 -6.29 16.24 -3.05
C GLU A 187 -6.41 14.82 -2.47
N LEU A 188 -5.79 13.84 -3.12
CA LEU A 188 -5.77 12.44 -2.67
C LEU A 188 -5.11 12.29 -1.30
N ALA A 189 -4.01 13.02 -1.05
CA ALA A 189 -3.36 13.07 0.26
C ALA A 189 -4.26 13.72 1.34
N GLY A 190 -5.10 14.68 0.94
CA GLY A 190 -6.16 15.25 1.78
C GLY A 190 -7.21 14.20 2.16
N ILE A 191 -7.67 13.39 1.20
CA ILE A 191 -8.59 12.27 1.46
C ILE A 191 -7.93 11.24 2.38
N ARG A 192 -6.67 10.88 2.15
CA ARG A 192 -5.94 9.99 3.08
C ARG A 192 -5.92 10.56 4.49
N SER A 193 -5.66 11.85 4.64
CA SER A 193 -5.63 12.51 5.94
C SER A 193 -6.98 12.41 6.67
N THR A 194 -8.12 12.48 5.96
CA THR A 194 -9.43 12.28 6.60
C THR A 194 -9.67 10.84 7.05
N MET A 195 -9.07 9.85 6.38
CA MET A 195 -9.11 8.44 6.83
C MET A 195 -8.33 8.20 8.13
N ILE A 196 -7.33 9.06 8.40
CA ILE A 196 -6.45 8.95 9.58
C ILE A 196 -7.03 9.68 10.80
N LYS A 197 -7.88 10.69 10.58
CA LYS A 197 -8.48 11.47 11.68
C LYS A 197 -9.39 10.62 12.56
N LYS A 198 -9.31 10.85 13.87
CA LYS A 198 -10.17 10.18 14.86
C LYS A 198 -11.63 10.60 14.69
N PRO A 199 -12.61 9.72 15.01
CA PRO A 199 -14.04 10.00 14.85
C PRO A 199 -14.52 11.31 15.51
N GLU A 200 -13.89 11.73 16.61
CA GLU A 200 -14.26 12.96 17.33
C GLU A 200 -13.97 14.25 16.52
N GLU A 201 -13.04 14.22 15.56
CA GLU A 201 -12.78 15.32 14.63
C GLU A 201 -13.63 15.25 13.34
N SER A 202 -14.27 14.10 13.07
CA SER A 202 -14.98 13.83 11.83
C SER A 202 -16.47 14.23 11.85
N SER A 203 -16.97 14.80 12.96
CA SER A 203 -18.41 15.12 13.09
C SER A 203 -18.93 16.20 12.14
N ARG A 204 -18.12 16.80 11.27
CA ARG A 204 -18.60 17.67 10.19
C ARG A 204 -17.72 17.52 8.93
N ARG A 205 -18.33 16.98 7.87
CA ARG A 205 -17.87 16.96 6.46
C ARG A 205 -17.00 15.76 6.02
N ALA A 206 -17.69 14.75 5.49
CA ALA A 206 -17.19 13.95 4.38
C ALA A 206 -18.37 13.40 3.55
N LEU A 207 -19.19 14.31 3.00
CA LEU A 207 -20.02 13.98 1.84
C LEU A 207 -19.20 14.39 0.61
N ILE A 208 -18.51 13.42 0.03
CA ILE A 208 -17.89 13.58 -1.29
C ILE A 208 -19.07 13.64 -2.29
N ARG A 209 -19.39 14.83 -2.78
CA ARG A 209 -20.22 14.96 -3.98
C ARG A 209 -19.35 14.59 -5.17
N LEU A 210 -19.62 13.43 -5.77
CA LEU A 210 -19.21 13.17 -7.13
C LEU A 210 -20.16 13.96 -8.03
N SER A 211 -19.66 15.03 -8.64
CA SER A 211 -20.31 15.74 -9.76
C SER A 211 -20.00 15.05 -11.07
#